data_AF-A0A658NJJ5-F1
#
_entry.id   AF-A0A658NJJ5-F1
#
_cell.length_a   1.000
_cell.length_b   1.000
_cell.length_c   1.000
_cell.angle_alpha   90.00
_cell.angle_beta   90.00
_cell.angle_gamma   90.00
#
_symmetry.space_group_name_H-M   'P 1'
#
loop_
_entity.id
_entity.type
_entity.pdbx_description
1 polymer ?
#
loop_
_entity_poly.entity_id
_entity_poly.type
_entity_poly.pdbx_seq_one_letter_code
_entity_poly.pdbx_strand_id
1 'polypeptide(L)'
;MIAMSLTCSPQILIADEPTTALDVTIQAQIVDLVKQLRDQLGMSMIWITHDLGIVAGLAERVNVMYAGYIIETAPVKTLYGDPRHP
;
A
#
# COMPACT_ATOMS: atom_id res chain seq x y z
N MET A 1 -10.25 -5.57 -11.15
CA MET A 1 -9.14 -4.89 -11.86
C MET A 1 -7.79 -5.55 -11.60
N ILE A 2 -7.51 -6.05 -10.39
CA ILE A 2 -6.25 -6.72 -10.01
C ILE A 2 -5.78 -7.78 -11.03
N ALA A 3 -6.66 -8.70 -11.45
CA ALA A 3 -6.26 -9.73 -12.41
C ALA A 3 -5.79 -9.13 -13.76
N MET A 4 -6.48 -8.09 -14.25
CA MET A 4 -6.10 -7.41 -15.49
C MET A 4 -4.74 -6.72 -15.37
N SER A 5 -4.45 -6.05 -14.25
CA SER A 5 -3.16 -5.38 -14.05
C SER A 5 -1.98 -6.36 -13.97
N LEU A 6 -2.22 -7.63 -13.67
CA LEU A 6 -1.19 -8.67 -13.58
C LEU A 6 -0.94 -9.44 -14.88
N THR A 7 -1.78 -9.27 -15.91
CA THR A 7 -1.72 -10.03 -17.17
C THR A 7 -0.35 -9.99 -17.86
N CYS A 8 0.36 -8.87 -17.76
CA CYS A 8 1.67 -8.68 -18.41
C CYS A 8 2.86 -9.04 -17.50
N SER A 9 2.65 -9.70 -16.36
CA SER A 9 3.71 -9.97 -15.36
C SER A 9 4.53 -8.71 -15.04
N PRO A 10 3.88 -7.64 -14.54
CA PRO A 10 4.54 -6.36 -14.36
C PRO A 10 5.63 -6.45 -13.28
N GLN A 11 6.73 -5.72 -13.47
CA GLN A 11 7.76 -5.58 -12.44
C GLN A 11 7.30 -4.69 -11.27
N ILE A 12 6.32 -3.80 -11.51
CA ILE A 12 5.79 -2.86 -10.52
C ILE A 12 4.27 -2.79 -10.63
N LEU A 13 3.57 -2.96 -9.52
CA LEU A 13 2.14 -2.70 -9.37
C LEU A 13 1.91 -1.36 -8.67
N ILE A 14 1.14 -0.47 -9.29
CA ILE A 14 0.66 0.78 -8.67
C ILE A 14 -0.83 0.61 -8.39
N ALA A 15 -1.21 0.65 -7.12
CA ALA A 15 -2.59 0.47 -6.68
C ALA A 15 -3.09 1.78 -6.07
N ASP A 16 -4.01 2.45 -6.77
CA ASP A 16 -4.60 3.72 -6.35
C ASP A 16 -5.95 3.48 -5.65
N GLU A 17 -5.97 3.66 -4.34
CA GLU A 17 -7.11 3.38 -3.45
C GLU A 17 -7.89 2.08 -3.80
N PRO A 18 -7.21 0.93 -3.94
CA PRO A 18 -7.78 -0.26 -4.57
C PRO A 18 -8.86 -0.97 -3.74
N THR A 19 -9.02 -0.58 -2.47
CA THR A 19 -9.98 -1.17 -1.52
C THR A 19 -11.08 -0.20 -1.11
N THR A 20 -11.18 0.96 -1.75
CA THR A 20 -12.25 1.92 -1.47
C THR A 20 -13.63 1.28 -1.66
N ALA A 21 -14.57 1.66 -0.78
CA ALA A 21 -15.94 1.16 -0.72
C ALA A 21 -16.11 -0.34 -0.37
N LEU A 22 -15.06 -1.02 0.10
CA LEU A 22 -15.14 -2.37 0.66
C LEU A 22 -15.32 -2.31 2.18
N ASP A 23 -15.96 -3.33 2.76
CA ASP A 23 -15.96 -3.49 4.20
C ASP A 23 -14.57 -3.94 4.70
N VAL A 24 -14.32 -3.73 5.99
CA VAL A 24 -13.02 -3.99 6.64
C VAL A 24 -12.57 -5.45 6.47
N THR A 25 -13.49 -6.41 6.44
CA THR A 25 -13.16 -7.83 6.31
C THR A 25 -12.69 -8.15 4.89
N ILE A 26 -13.40 -7.67 3.88
CA ILE A 26 -13.01 -7.86 2.48
C ILE A 26 -11.74 -7.08 2.15
N GLN A 27 -11.57 -5.88 2.71
CA GLN A 27 -10.34 -5.12 2.57
C GLN A 27 -9.12 -5.91 3.04
N ALA A 28 -9.18 -6.54 4.22
CA ALA A 28 -8.09 -7.38 4.72
C ALA A 28 -7.78 -8.56 3.77
N GLN A 29 -8.81 -9.22 3.25
CA GLN A 29 -8.65 -10.32 2.29
C GLN A 29 -7.97 -9.86 0.98
N ILE A 30 -8.35 -8.68 0.47
CA ILE A 30 -7.73 -8.11 -0.75
C ILE A 30 -6.26 -7.76 -0.49
N VAL A 31 -5.95 -7.14 0.65
CA VAL A 31 -4.58 -6.80 1.04
C VAL A 31 -3.70 -8.05 1.13
N ASP A 32 -4.20 -9.10 1.77
CA ASP A 32 -3.46 -10.36 1.90
C ASP A 32 -3.26 -11.06 0.55
N LEU A 33 -4.29 -11.06 -0.31
CA LEU A 33 -4.18 -11.58 -1.67
C LEU A 33 -3.10 -10.84 -2.47
N VAL A 34 -3.12 -9.51 -2.47
CA VAL A 34 -2.16 -8.71 -3.25
C VAL A 34 -0.74 -8.89 -2.71
N LYS A 35 -0.54 -8.99 -1.39
CA LYS A 35 0.77 -9.34 -0.81
C LYS A 35 1.30 -10.67 -1.30
N GLN A 36 0.45 -11.71 -1.27
CA GLN A 36 0.84 -13.04 -1.73
C GLN A 36 1.24 -13.02 -3.20
N LEU A 37 0.45 -12.35 -4.05
CA LEU A 37 0.76 -12.20 -5.47
C LEU A 37 2.05 -11.43 -5.69
N ARG A 38 2.28 -10.37 -4.90
CA ARG A 38 3.53 -9.60 -4.95
C ARG A 38 4.74 -10.50 -4.72
N ASP A 39 4.71 -11.30 -3.66
CA ASP A 39 5.81 -12.17 -3.26
C ASP A 39 6.03 -13.32 -4.25
N GLN A 40 4.94 -13.92 -4.75
CA GLN A 40 5.00 -15.00 -5.73
C GLN A 40 5.57 -14.56 -7.08
N LEU A 41 5.23 -13.35 -7.52
CA LEU A 41 5.64 -12.82 -8.82
C LEU A 41 6.92 -11.98 -8.74
N GLY A 42 7.46 -11.75 -7.54
CA GLY A 42 8.67 -10.94 -7.32
C GLY A 42 8.53 -9.49 -7.78
N MET A 43 7.32 -8.92 -7.69
CA MET A 43 7.05 -7.55 -8.13
C MET A 43 7.30 -6.54 -7.01
N SER A 44 7.64 -5.30 -7.36
CA SER A 44 7.55 -4.16 -6.44
C SER A 44 6.13 -3.61 -6.43
N MET A 45 5.76 -2.90 -5.35
CA MET A 45 4.40 -2.35 -5.22
C MET A 45 4.41 -0.94 -4.63
N ILE A 46 3.61 -0.06 -5.22
CA ILE A 46 3.23 1.24 -4.67
C ILE A 46 1.74 1.17 -4.34
N TRP A 47 1.40 1.36 -3.07
CA TRP A 47 0.02 1.39 -2.61
C TRP A 47 -0.34 2.79 -2.14
N ILE A 48 -1.37 3.38 -2.74
CA ILE A 48 -1.87 4.70 -2.41
C ILE A 48 -3.17 4.52 -1.64
N THR A 49 -3.21 5.09 -0.44
CA THR A 49 -4.38 5.01 0.43
C THR A 49 -4.31 6.09 1.50
N HIS A 50 -5.48 6.49 1.99
CA HIS A 50 -5.62 7.30 3.19
C HIS A 50 -5.83 6.45 4.47
N ASP A 51 -5.93 5.12 4.35
CA ASP A 51 -6.14 4.21 5.48
C ASP A 51 -4.81 3.75 6.09
N LEU A 52 -4.48 4.34 7.26
CA LEU A 52 -3.30 3.97 8.04
C LEU A 52 -3.34 2.51 8.52
N GLY A 53 -4.52 1.93 8.79
CA GLY A 53 -4.65 0.53 9.18
C GLY A 53 -4.07 -0.43 8.13
N ILE A 54 -4.32 -0.15 6.84
CA ILE A 54 -3.72 -0.92 5.73
C ILE A 54 -2.21 -0.71 5.68
N VAL A 55 -1.77 0.55 5.78
CA VAL A 55 -0.35 0.93 5.67
C VAL A 55 0.49 0.17 6.70
N ALA A 56 0.03 0.08 7.95
CA ALA A 56 0.73 -0.62 9.03
C ALA A 56 0.98 -2.11 8.73
N GLY A 57 0.06 -2.76 8.02
CA GLY A 57 0.17 -4.17 7.67
C GLY A 57 0.93 -4.43 6.37
N LEU A 58 0.91 -3.49 5.42
CA LEU A 58 1.33 -3.72 4.03
C LEU A 58 2.70 -3.13 3.68
N ALA A 59 2.98 -1.92 4.17
CA ALA A 59 4.09 -1.11 3.69
C ALA A 59 5.39 -1.42 4.45
N GLU A 60 6.51 -1.41 3.74
CA GLU A 60 7.84 -1.39 4.38
C GLU A 60 8.30 0.04 4.64
N ARG A 61 8.04 0.93 3.67
CA ARG A 61 8.35 2.36 3.68
C ARG A 61 7.11 3.15 3.29
N VAL A 62 6.90 4.28 3.95
CA VAL A 62 5.75 5.15 3.75
C VAL A 62 6.23 6.54 3.33
N ASN A 63 5.53 7.15 2.38
CA ASN A 63 5.66 8.57 2.06
C ASN A 63 4.36 9.25 2.47
N VAL A 64 4.42 10.15 3.43
CA VAL A 64 3.28 10.98 3.82
C VAL A 64 3.23 12.17 2.88
N MET A 65 2.06 12.37 2.27
CA MET A 65 1.83 13.50 1.38
C MET A 65 0.86 14.50 2.01
N TYR A 66 1.19 15.79 1.89
CA TYR A 66 0.31 16.88 2.28
C TYR A 66 0.45 18.03 1.28
N ALA A 67 -0.67 18.60 0.84
CA ALA A 67 -0.71 19.70 -0.13
C ALA A 67 0.12 19.47 -1.41
N GLY A 68 0.20 18.21 -1.88
CA GLY A 68 0.96 17.84 -3.08
C GLY A 68 2.47 17.61 -2.86
N TYR A 69 2.96 17.68 -1.62
CA TYR A 69 4.37 17.46 -1.29
C TYR A 69 4.54 16.23 -0.41
N ILE A 70 5.64 15.50 -0.60
CA ILE A 70 6.09 14.48 0.35
C ILE A 70 6.69 15.23 1.54
N ILE A 71 5.96 15.21 2.65
CA ILE A 71 6.33 15.90 3.88
C ILE A 71 7.14 15.01 4.83
N GLU A 72 6.99 13.68 4.70
CA GLU A 72 7.73 12.72 5.52
C GLU A 72 7.93 11.41 4.75
N THR A 73 9.12 10.83 4.87
CA THR A 73 9.43 9.48 4.37
C THR A 73 10.11 8.71 5.48
N ALA A 74 9.53 7.58 5.88
CA ALA A 74 10.07 6.74 6.94
C ALA A 74 9.71 5.27 6.74
N PRO A 75 10.48 4.32 7.32
CA PRO A 75 10.02 2.95 7.49
C PRO A 75 8.70 2.93 8.26
N VAL A 76 7.80 1.99 7.95
CA VAL A 76 6.46 1.95 8.57
C VAL A 76 6.55 1.94 10.10
N LYS A 77 7.49 1.18 10.67
CA LYS A 77 7.65 1.08 12.12
C LYS A 77 8.05 2.42 12.77
N THR A 78 8.87 3.19 12.08
CA THR A 78 9.30 4.52 12.55
C THR A 78 8.17 5.51 12.45
N LEU A 79 7.43 5.52 11.33
CA LEU A 79 6.32 6.47 11.13
C LEU A 79 5.25 6.35 12.23
N TYR A 80 4.95 5.12 12.68
CA TYR A 80 3.93 4.88 13.71
C TYR A 80 4.45 5.07 15.15
N GLY A 81 5.76 4.92 15.36
CA GLY A 81 6.37 5.03 16.69
C GLY A 81 6.89 6.43 17.02
N ASP A 82 7.33 7.18 16.01
CA ASP A 82 7.95 8.51 16.14
C ASP A 82 7.68 9.34 14.87
N PRO A 83 6.43 9.74 14.62
CA PRO A 83 6.09 10.60 13.48
C PRO A 83 6.73 11.98 13.64
N ARG A 84 7.36 12.50 12.58
CA ARG A 84 8.10 13.76 12.64
C ARG A 84 7.28 14.96 12.20
N HIS A 85 6.30 14.76 11.33
CA HIS A 85 5.39 15.81 10.93
C HIS A 85 4.21 15.94 11.93
N PRO A 86 3.91 17.16 12.40
CA PRO A 86 2.79 17.41 13.32
C PRO A 86 1.41 17.23 12.68
#